data_AF-A0A947FRT1-F1
#
_entry.id   AF-A0A947FRT1-F1
#
_cell.length_a   1.000
_cell.length_b   1.000
_cell.length_c   1.000
_cell.angle_alpha   90.00
_cell.angle_beta   90.00
_cell.angle_gamma   90.00
#
_symmetry.space_group_name_H-M   'P 1'
#
loop_
_entity.id
_entity.type
_entity.pdbx_description
1 polymer ?
#
loop_
_entity_poly.entity_id
_entity_poly.type
_entity_poly.pdbx_seq_one_letter_code
_entity_poly.pdbx_strand_id
1 'polypeptide(L)' 'MCGIVGAISNQDIVPVLLDGLKRLEYRGYDSAGLAVFNHANRLQRIRSVGKVDSLKELIDQC' A
#
# COMPACT_ATOMS: atom_id res chain seq x y z
N MET A 1 -1.17 -11.35 12.78
CA MET A 1 -0.54 -10.14 13.38
C MET A 1 -0.55 -9.06 12.31
N CYS A 2 -0.53 -7.76 12.64
CA CYS A 2 -0.62 -6.69 11.63
C CYS A 2 0.70 -5.90 11.56
N GLY A 3 1.02 -5.38 10.37
CA GLY A 3 2.15 -4.47 10.15
C GLY A 3 1.66 -3.19 9.46
N ILE A 4 2.25 -2.05 9.81
CA ILE A 4 1.92 -0.75 9.24
C ILE A 4 3.23 -0.05 8.85
N VAL A 5 3.24 0.57 7.68
CA VAL A 5 4.30 1.47 7.22
C VAL A 5 3.66 2.79 6.81
N GLY A 6 4.34 3.91 7.04
CA GLY A 6 3.89 5.23 6.64
C GLY A 6 5.09 6.10 6.27
N ALA A 7 4.90 6.98 5.31
CA ALA A 7 5.93 7.89 4.84
C ALA A 7 5.28 9.15 4.24
N ILE A 8 6.04 10.23 4.13
CA ILE A 8 5.63 11.52 3.57
C ILE A 8 6.68 11.94 2.54
N SER A 9 6.24 12.37 1.36
CA SER A 9 7.10 12.81 0.27
C SER A 9 6.36 13.83 -0.61
N ASN A 10 7.13 14.65 -1.32
CA ASN A 10 6.63 15.52 -2.40
C ASN A 10 6.60 14.80 -3.76
N GLN A 11 7.05 13.55 -3.81
CA GLN A 11 7.07 12.68 -4.99
C GLN A 11 6.12 11.50 -4.77
N ASP A 12 5.83 10.75 -5.84
CA ASP A 12 5.08 9.51 -5.71
C ASP A 12 5.79 8.54 -4.75
N ILE A 13 5.07 8.21 -3.68
CA ILE A 13 5.56 7.42 -2.56
C ILE A 13 4.98 6.00 -2.57
N VAL A 14 4.04 5.71 -3.49
CA VAL A 14 3.38 4.41 -3.60
C VAL A 14 4.37 3.25 -3.70
N PRO A 15 5.43 3.29 -4.55
CA PRO A 15 6.41 2.20 -4.63
C PRO A 15 7.15 1.95 -3.30
N VAL A 16 7.50 3.02 -2.58
CA VAL A 16 8.20 2.94 -1.30
C VAL A 16 7.30 2.31 -0.23
N LEU A 17 6.03 2.69 -0.19
CA LEU A 17 5.06 2.11 0.74
C LEU A 17 4.81 0.63 0.44
N LEU A 18 4.71 0.24 -0.84
CA LEU A 18 4.56 -1.16 -1.25
C LEU A 18 5.76 -2.02 -0.84
N ASP A 19 6.98 -1.53 -1.07
CA ASP A 19 8.21 -2.23 -0.65
C ASP A 19 8.28 -2.37 0.88
N GLY A 20 7.91 -1.33 1.62
CA GLY A 20 7.82 -1.36 3.08
C GLY A 20 6.81 -2.39 3.57
N LEU A 21 5.62 -2.44 2.96
CA LEU A 21 4.58 -3.44 3.25
C LEU A 21 5.07 -4.86 2.96
N LYS A 22 5.74 -5.09 1.83
CA LYS A 22 6.29 -6.39 1.45
C LYS A 22 7.32 -6.92 2.45
N ARG A 23 8.14 -6.03 3.02
CA ARG A 23 9.07 -6.38 4.11
C ARG A 23 8.36 -6.74 5.42
N LEU A 24 7.13 -6.28 5.62
CA LEU A 24 6.31 -6.57 6.81
C LEU A 24 5.37 -7.77 6.61
N GLU A 25 5.32 -8.37 5.42
CA GLU A 25 4.40 -9.46 5.05
C GLU A 25 4.55 -10.70 5.95
N TYR A 26 5.74 -10.93 6.51
CA TYR A 26 5.97 -12.00 7.50
C TYR A 26 5.08 -11.89 8.75
N ARG A 27 4.52 -10.70 9.05
CA ARG A 27 3.61 -10.51 10.18
C ARG A 27 2.16 -10.81 9.83
N GLY A 28 1.77 -10.71 8.56
CA GLY A 28 0.39 -10.91 8.14
C GLY A 28 0.24 -10.86 6.62
N TYR A 29 -0.53 -11.81 6.09
CA TYR A 29 -0.73 -12.05 4.66
C TYR A 29 -2.21 -12.29 4.31
N ASP A 30 -3.12 -12.08 5.27
CA ASP A 30 -4.57 -12.26 5.08
C ASP A 30 -5.19 -11.11 4.26
N SER A 31 -4.63 -9.91 4.39
CA SER A 31 -5.04 -8.73 3.62
C SER A 31 -3.97 -7.65 3.62
N ALA A 32 -4.01 -6.78 2.62
CA ALA A 32 -3.16 -5.60 2.53
C ALA A 32 -3.99 -4.37 2.11
N GLY A 33 -3.51 -3.18 2.46
CA GLY A 33 -4.15 -1.94 2.03
C GLY A 33 -3.20 -0.76 1.99
N LEU A 34 -3.54 0.20 1.15
CA LEU A 34 -2.80 1.44 0.93
C LEU A 34 -3.77 2.62 0.98
N ALA A 35 -3.35 3.70 1.63
CA ALA A 35 -4.05 4.97 1.61
C ALA A 35 -3.07 6.09 1.30
N VAL A 36 -3.35 6.87 0.25
CA VAL A 36 -2.51 7.98 -0.20
C VAL A 36 -3.37 9.17 -0.61
N PHE A 37 -2.84 10.38 -0.46
CA PHE A 37 -3.47 11.56 -1.06
C PHE A 37 -3.06 11.67 -2.51
N ASN A 38 -4.02 11.93 -3.39
CA ASN A 38 -3.72 12.27 -4.78
C ASN A 38 -3.43 13.78 -4.94
N HIS A 39 -3.06 14.18 -6.15
CA HIS A 39 -2.78 15.58 -6.51
C HIS A 39 -3.94 16.55 -6.25
N ALA A 40 -5.18 16.05 -6.16
CA ALA A 40 -6.36 16.85 -5.84
C ALA A 40 -6.64 16.91 -4.32
N ASN A 41 -5.67 16.53 -3.48
CA ASN A 41 -5.80 16.38 -2.02
C ASN A 41 -6.96 15.46 -1.60
N ARG A 42 -7.32 14.50 -2.44
CA ARG A 42 -8.33 13.49 -2.11
C ARG A 42 -7.64 12.22 -1.64
N LEU A 43 -8.13 11.68 -0.53
CA LEU A 43 -7.67 10.42 0.00
C LEU A 43 -8.16 9.28 -0.90
N GLN A 44 -7.22 8.61 -1.56
CA GLN A 44 -7.44 7.35 -2.25
C GLN A 44 -7.11 6.20 -1.32
N ARG A 45 -7.95 5.16 -1.34
CA ARG A 45 -7.77 3.96 -0.52
C ARG A 45 -8.01 2.74 -1.39
N ILE A 46 -7.05 1.82 -1.36
CA ILE A 46 -7.11 0.55 -2.08
C ILE A 46 -6.83 -0.56 -1.07
N ARG A 47 -7.59 -1.65 -1.14
CA ARG A 47 -7.45 -2.81 -0.25
C ARG A 47 -7.60 -4.08 -1.08
N SER A 48 -6.83 -5.09 -0.71
CA SER A 48 -6.89 -6.42 -1.33
C SER A 48 -6.90 -7.49 -0.25
N VAL A 49 -7.58 -8.59 -0.52
CA VAL A 49 -7.50 -9.80 0.29
C VAL A 49 -6.28 -10.58 -0.19
N GLY A 50 -5.53 -11.15 0.75
CA GLY A 50 -4.28 -11.85 0.47
C GLY A 50 -3.04 -10.97 0.60
N LYS A 51 -2.02 -11.32 -0.20
CA LYS A 51 -0.66 -10.77 -0.08
C LYS A 51 -0.53 -9.37 -0.67
N VAL A 52 0.60 -8.72 -0.39
CA VAL A 52 0.93 -7.38 -0.90
C VAL A 52 0.97 -7.36 -2.42
N ASP A 53 1.36 -8.46 -3.07
CA ASP A 53 1.38 -8.55 -4.54
C ASP A 53 -0.04 -8.40 -5.15
N SER A 54 -1.08 -8.93 -4.50
CA SER A 54 -2.47 -8.76 -4.94
C SER A 54 -2.96 -7.31 -4.80
N LEU A 55 -2.40 -6.55 -3.86
CA LEU A 55 -2.66 -5.11 -3.75
C LEU A 55 -1.95 -4.34 -4.86
N LYS A 56 -0.72 -4.73 -5.20
CA LYS A 56 0.07 -4.11 -6.27
C LYS A 56 -0.62 -4.25 -7.63
N GLU A 57 -1.12 -5.43 -7.96
CA GLU A 57 -1.87 -5.66 -9.20
C GLU A 57 -3.07 -4.72 -9.35
N LEU A 58 -3.81 -4.46 -8.26
CA LEU A 58 -4.94 -3.52 -8.28
C LEU A 58 -4.48 -2.06 -8.49
N ILE A 59 -3.32 -1.68 -7.96
CA ILE A 59 -2.76 -0.34 -8.14
C ILE A 59 -2.31 -0.13 -9.58
N ASP A 60 -1.62 -1.11 -10.17
CA ASP A 60 -1.12 -1.04 -11.55
C ASP A 60 -2.26 -1.03 -12.60
N GLN A 61 -3.49 -1.40 -12.20
CA GLN A 61 -4.70 -1.39 -13.04
C GLN A 61 -5.56 -0.12 -12.90
N CYS A 62 -5.23 0.78 -11.96
CA CYS A 62 -5.95 2.05 -11.73
C CYS A 62 -5.32 3.22 -12.50
#